data_AF-A0A453H662-F1
#
_entry.id   AF-A0A453H662-F1
#
_cell.length_a   1.000
_cell.length_b   1.000
_cell.length_c   1.000
_cell.angle_alpha   90.00
_cell.angle_beta   90.00
_cell.angle_gamma   90.00
#
_symmetry.space_group_name_H-M   'P 1'
#
loop_
_entity.id
_entity.type
_entity.pdbx_description
1 polymer ?
#
loop_
_entity_poly.entity_id
_entity_poly.type
_entity_poly.pdbx_seq_one_letter_code
_entity_poly.pdbx_strand_id
1 'polypeptide(L)'
;MANLVQLILPSIELDLKEIAHTFSKFACNAHTICDPELRPLGTGLFPAISIINHSCVPNAVLLFEGRTAYVRALQPLSSNTEVSISYIETAATTLKRHNDLKQYFFTCTCPRCIKDSEEDALLEGYRCKDQKCDGFLLPDSGKKAYTCQKCSISRDEEEVKKVSSEILLLSDKASSFLSSGNNSEAGSVYKTIEQLEQKHYHSFSTTLLHTRETLLKVYF
;
A
#
# COMPACT_ATOMS: atom_id res chain seq x y z
N MET A 1 -38.19 -6.56 25.24
CA MET A 1 -36.72 -6.59 25.06
C MET A 1 -36.06 -5.25 25.34
N ALA A 2 -36.59 -4.12 24.86
CA ALA A 2 -36.05 -2.78 25.14
C ALA A 2 -35.92 -2.43 26.64
N ASN A 3 -36.91 -2.79 27.47
CA ASN A 3 -36.87 -2.50 28.92
C ASN A 3 -35.81 -3.29 29.70
N LEU A 4 -35.38 -4.46 29.20
CA LEU A 4 -34.36 -5.27 29.88
C LEU A 4 -32.96 -4.68 29.66
N VAL A 5 -32.71 -4.13 28.48
CA VAL A 5 -31.44 -3.47 28.11
C VAL A 5 -31.17 -2.26 29.00
N GLN A 6 -32.22 -1.50 29.35
CA GLN A 6 -32.14 -0.30 30.19
C GLN A 6 -31.93 -0.59 31.69
N LEU A 7 -32.22 -1.83 32.14
CA LEU A 7 -32.01 -2.30 33.51
C LEU A 7 -30.63 -2.95 33.71
N ILE A 8 -30.01 -3.45 32.64
CA ILE A 8 -28.73 -4.18 32.69
C ILE A 8 -27.55 -3.24 32.37
N LEU A 9 -27.74 -2.30 31.45
CA LEU A 9 -26.74 -1.27 31.20
C LEU A 9 -26.90 -0.18 32.27
N PRO A 10 -25.84 0.16 33.03
CA PRO A 10 -25.84 1.36 33.85
C PRO A 10 -26.31 2.55 33.00
N SER A 11 -26.86 3.59 33.62
CA SER A 11 -26.98 4.88 32.94
C SER A 11 -25.57 5.37 32.62
N ILE A 12 -25.04 4.97 31.47
CA ILE A 12 -23.73 5.39 30.99
C ILE A 12 -23.95 6.84 30.56
N GLU A 13 -23.51 7.76 31.41
CA GLU A 13 -23.36 9.15 31.02
C GLU A 13 -22.24 9.17 29.97
N LEU A 14 -22.63 9.34 28.71
CA LEU A 14 -21.71 9.29 27.58
C LEU A 14 -20.97 10.62 27.48
N ASP A 15 -19.74 10.69 28.01
CA ASP A 15 -18.85 11.82 27.74
C ASP A 15 -18.35 11.73 26.29
N LEU A 16 -18.90 12.60 25.43
CA LEU A 16 -18.51 12.69 24.02
C LEU A 16 -17.01 12.92 23.85
N LYS A 17 -16.35 13.62 24.78
CA LYS A 17 -14.90 13.87 24.72
C LYS A 17 -14.13 12.59 25.00
N GLU A 18 -14.52 11.82 26.02
CA GLU A 18 -13.90 10.54 26.34
C GLU A 18 -14.10 9.52 25.21
N ILE A 19 -15.29 9.49 24.62
CA ILE A 19 -15.61 8.64 23.48
C ILE A 19 -14.71 9.00 22.29
N ALA A 20 -14.68 10.28 21.89
CA ALA A 20 -13.84 10.73 20.78
C ALA A 20 -12.35 10.44 21.04
N HIS A 21 -11.88 10.62 22.27
CA HIS A 21 -10.51 10.30 22.66
C HIS A 21 -10.20 8.80 22.54
N THR A 22 -11.13 7.95 22.99
CA THR A 22 -10.98 6.48 22.93
C THR A 22 -11.00 5.97 21.50
N PHE A 23 -11.92 6.47 20.67
CA PHE A 23 -11.96 6.14 19.25
C PHE A 23 -10.71 6.61 18.50
N SER A 24 -10.17 7.79 18.86
CA SER A 24 -8.91 8.27 18.28
C SER A 24 -7.74 7.35 18.64
N LYS A 25 -7.66 6.88 19.90
CA LYS A 25 -6.65 5.88 20.29
C LYS A 25 -6.83 4.58 19.50
N PHE A 26 -8.06 4.09 19.38
CA PHE A 26 -8.32 2.86 18.62
C PHE A 26 -7.92 3.02 17.15
N ALA A 27 -8.28 4.13 16.50
CA ALA A 27 -7.95 4.39 15.11
C ALA A 27 -6.44 4.40 14.83
N CYS A 28 -5.62 4.91 15.76
CA CYS A 28 -4.17 4.99 15.58
C CYS A 28 -3.39 3.75 16.05
N ASN A 29 -3.96 2.93 16.94
CA ASN A 29 -3.20 1.89 17.66
C ASN A 29 -3.73 0.47 17.43
N ALA A 30 -4.89 0.32 16.79
CA ALA A 30 -5.42 -0.99 16.47
C ALA A 30 -4.66 -1.64 15.31
N HIS A 31 -4.47 -2.95 15.42
CA HIS A 31 -3.78 -3.76 14.41
C HIS A 31 -4.76 -4.74 13.77
N THR A 32 -4.61 -4.93 12.46
CA THR A 32 -5.28 -6.04 11.76
C THR A 32 -4.63 -7.35 12.19
N ILE A 33 -5.42 -8.22 12.80
CA ILE A 33 -5.03 -9.58 13.14
C ILE A 33 -5.14 -10.40 11.87
N CYS A 34 -4.07 -11.12 11.51
CA CYS A 34 -4.04 -11.99 10.35
C CYS A 34 -3.80 -13.45 10.73
N ASP A 35 -4.18 -14.36 9.86
CA ASP A 35 -3.78 -15.77 9.94
C ASP A 35 -2.35 -15.99 9.42
N PRO A 36 -1.81 -17.22 9.46
CA PRO A 36 -0.45 -17.51 8.97
C PRO A 36 -0.22 -17.19 7.49
N GLU A 37 -1.28 -17.11 6.68
CA GLU A 37 -1.23 -16.70 5.28
C GLU A 37 -1.43 -15.19 5.09
N LEU A 38 -1.36 -14.41 6.17
CA LEU A 38 -1.54 -12.95 6.21
C LEU A 38 -2.95 -12.48 5.82
N ARG A 39 -3.95 -13.36 5.85
CA ARG A 39 -5.33 -12.99 5.55
C ARG A 39 -5.97 -12.32 6.78
N PRO A 40 -6.66 -11.18 6.61
CA PRO A 40 -7.23 -10.44 7.72
C PRO A 40 -8.39 -11.22 8.37
N LEU A 41 -8.33 -11.40 9.69
CA LEU A 41 -9.36 -12.06 10.49
C LEU A 41 -10.18 -11.07 11.34
N GLY A 42 -9.58 -9.93 11.69
CA GLY A 42 -10.23 -8.92 12.52
C GLY A 42 -9.28 -7.83 12.99
N THR A 43 -9.71 -7.06 13.98
CA THR A 43 -8.94 -5.94 14.53
C THR A 43 -8.75 -6.14 16.02
N GLY A 44 -7.53 -5.91 16.51
CA GLY A 44 -7.18 -6.02 17.93
C GLY A 44 -6.36 -4.83 18.42
N LEU A 45 -6.51 -4.49 19.70
CA LEU A 45 -5.70 -3.48 20.37
C LEU A 45 -4.69 -4.16 21.28
N PHE A 46 -3.40 -3.87 21.07
CA PHE A 46 -2.30 -4.51 21.78
C PHE A 46 -1.39 -3.41 22.38
N PRO A 47 -1.71 -2.87 23.57
CA PRO A 47 -1.02 -1.69 24.10
C PRO A 47 0.51 -1.81 24.17
N ALA A 48 1.04 -3.00 24.47
CA ALA A 48 2.49 -3.26 24.50
C ALA A 48 3.15 -3.28 23.10
N ILE A 49 2.36 -3.50 22.04
CA ILE A 49 2.83 -3.48 20.65
C ILE A 49 2.64 -2.08 20.05
N SER A 50 1.60 -1.36 20.46
CA SER A 50 1.28 -0.01 19.97
C SER A 50 2.34 1.06 20.28
N ILE A 51 3.34 0.75 21.11
CA ILE A 51 4.50 1.63 21.36
C ILE A 51 5.60 1.49 20.30
N ILE A 52 5.57 0.44 19.47
CA ILE A 52 6.65 0.11 18.54
C ILE A 52 6.49 0.93 17.28
N ASN A 53 7.48 1.77 16.96
CA ASN A 53 7.42 2.69 15.82
C ASN A 53 7.49 1.99 14.46
N HIS A 54 7.10 2.77 13.44
CA HIS A 54 7.15 2.36 12.05
C HIS A 54 8.54 2.50 11.41
N SER A 55 8.92 1.56 10.56
CA SER A 55 9.94 1.73 9.52
C SER A 55 9.52 0.99 8.24
N CYS A 56 9.78 1.59 7.06
CA CYS A 56 9.63 0.87 5.78
C CYS A 56 10.75 -0.17 5.54
N VAL A 57 11.76 -0.20 6.43
CA VAL A 57 12.80 -1.23 6.54
C VAL A 57 12.81 -1.71 7.99
N PRO A 58 11.77 -2.44 8.43
CA PRO A 58 11.63 -2.82 9.83
C PRO A 58 12.70 -3.85 10.21
N ASN A 59 13.04 -3.88 11.49
CA ASN A 59 13.96 -4.88 12.04
C ASN A 59 13.24 -5.98 12.84
N ALA A 60 11.92 -5.87 12.97
CA ALA A 60 11.05 -6.89 13.52
C ALA A 60 9.75 -7.03 12.71
N VAL A 61 9.08 -8.16 12.87
CA VAL A 61 7.78 -8.47 12.27
C VAL A 61 6.75 -8.74 13.36
N LEU A 62 5.53 -8.22 13.15
CA LEU A 62 4.36 -8.52 13.97
C LEU A 62 3.62 -9.71 13.37
N LEU A 63 3.41 -10.75 14.17
CA LEU A 63 2.71 -11.98 13.80
C LEU A 63 1.62 -12.27 14.83
N PHE A 64 0.63 -13.06 14.44
CA PHE A 64 -0.47 -13.45 15.32
C PHE A 64 -0.64 -14.97 15.37
N GLU A 65 -0.94 -15.47 16.57
CA GLU A 65 -1.44 -16.84 16.78
C GLU A 65 -2.75 -16.72 17.55
N GLY A 66 -3.86 -16.82 16.82
CA GLY A 66 -5.18 -16.49 17.36
C GLY A 66 -5.22 -15.05 17.86
N ARG A 67 -5.32 -14.87 19.18
CA ARG A 67 -5.39 -13.54 19.84
C ARG A 67 -4.07 -13.07 20.43
N THR A 68 -3.00 -13.85 20.29
CA THR A 68 -1.68 -13.51 20.82
C THR A 68 -0.84 -12.85 19.74
N ALA A 69 -0.31 -11.66 20.04
CA ALA A 69 0.63 -10.95 19.17
C ALA A 69 2.07 -11.31 19.52
N TYR A 70 2.88 -11.59 18.51
CA TYR A 70 4.32 -11.83 18.63
C TYR A 70 5.08 -10.81 17.82
N VAL A 71 6.11 -10.22 18.42
CA VAL A 71 7.09 -9.41 17.71
C VAL A 71 8.39 -10.19 17.66
N ARG A 72 8.84 -10.50 16.45
CA ARG A 72 10.07 -11.29 16.23
C ARG A 72 11.08 -10.47 15.45
N ALA A 73 12.32 -10.43 15.94
CA ALA A 73 13.40 -9.78 15.23
C ALA A 73 13.67 -10.51 13.91
N LEU A 74 13.86 -9.75 12.83
CA LEU A 74 14.18 -10.26 11.50
C LEU A 74 15.69 -10.49 11.31
N GLN A 75 16.49 -9.90 12.19
CA GLN A 75 17.95 -9.98 12.20
C GLN A 75 18.46 -9.82 13.65
N PRO A 76 19.71 -10.23 13.95
CA PRO A 76 20.32 -9.94 15.24
C PRO A 76 20.30 -8.44 15.56
N LEU A 77 19.86 -8.08 16.76
CA LEU A 77 19.79 -6.68 17.21
C LEU A 77 20.84 -6.43 18.29
N SER A 78 21.56 -5.32 18.16
CA SER A 78 22.46 -4.85 19.22
C SER A 78 21.67 -4.25 20.37
N SER A 79 22.24 -4.27 21.58
CA SER A 79 21.63 -3.59 22.74
C SER A 79 21.31 -2.13 22.41
N ASN A 80 20.17 -1.65 22.90
CA ASN A 80 19.67 -0.28 22.68
C ASN A 80 19.30 0.07 21.23
N THR A 81 19.23 -0.91 20.32
CA THR A 81 18.65 -0.68 18.98
C THR A 81 17.14 -0.52 19.11
N GLU A 82 16.59 0.55 18.54
CA GLU A 82 15.14 0.72 18.46
C GLU A 82 14.50 -0.42 17.66
N VAL A 83 13.46 -1.04 18.21
CA VAL A 83 12.66 -2.04 17.50
C VAL A 83 11.61 -1.31 16.66
N SER A 84 11.49 -1.69 15.40
CA SER A 84 10.49 -1.14 14.48
C SER A 84 9.79 -2.24 13.68
N ILE A 85 8.51 -2.02 13.41
CA ILE A 85 7.66 -2.87 12.55
C ILE A 85 7.17 -2.06 11.35
N SER A 86 6.63 -2.73 10.32
CA SER A 86 5.88 -2.01 9.28
C SER A 86 4.41 -1.89 9.68
N TYR A 87 3.82 -0.72 9.42
CA TYR A 87 2.38 -0.48 9.60
C TYR A 87 1.61 -0.70 8.29
N ILE A 88 2.34 -0.81 7.17
CA ILE A 88 1.82 -0.77 5.81
C ILE A 88 2.53 -1.81 4.95
N GLU A 89 2.02 -2.04 3.73
CA GLU A 89 2.74 -2.79 2.72
C GLU A 89 4.03 -2.04 2.34
N THR A 90 5.15 -2.75 2.32
CA THR A 90 6.45 -2.18 2.00
C THR A 90 6.80 -2.35 0.51
N ALA A 91 6.21 -3.30 -0.20
CA ALA A 91 6.39 -3.51 -1.65
C ALA A 91 5.61 -2.48 -2.50
N ALA A 92 5.73 -1.20 -2.18
CA ALA A 92 5.08 -0.08 -2.85
C ALA A 92 6.04 1.11 -2.93
N THR A 93 5.75 2.07 -3.81
CA THR A 93 6.58 3.27 -4.00
C THR A 93 6.58 4.19 -2.78
N THR A 94 7.59 5.04 -2.64
CA THR A 94 7.71 5.98 -1.50
C THR A 94 6.49 6.88 -1.38
N LEU A 95 5.96 7.38 -2.49
CA LEU A 95 4.73 8.17 -2.51
C LEU A 95 3.53 7.38 -1.97
N LYS A 96 3.35 6.13 -2.39
CA LYS A 96 2.26 5.27 -1.90
C LYS A 96 2.42 4.97 -0.41
N ARG A 97 3.62 4.62 0.04
CA ARG A 97 3.92 4.37 1.45
C ARG A 97 3.63 5.61 2.32
N HIS A 98 4.04 6.80 1.88
CA HIS A 98 3.72 8.04 2.59
C HIS A 98 2.22 8.34 2.63
N ASN A 99 1.49 8.08 1.54
CA ASN A 99 0.03 8.21 1.53
C ASN A 99 -0.64 7.25 2.51
N ASP A 100 -0.20 6.00 2.55
CA ASP A 100 -0.74 4.99 3.48
C ASP A 100 -0.45 5.32 4.94
N LEU A 101 0.66 6.01 5.21
CA LEU A 101 1.03 6.45 6.56
C LEU A 101 0.32 7.73 7.03
N LYS A 102 -0.36 8.48 6.14
CA LYS A 102 -1.08 9.71 6.52
C LYS A 102 -2.12 9.48 7.63
N GLN A 103 -2.71 8.28 7.68
CA GLN A 103 -3.66 7.90 8.74
C GLN A 103 -3.03 7.91 10.15
N TYR A 104 -1.70 7.84 10.26
CA TYR A 104 -0.96 7.90 11.51
C TYR A 104 -0.37 9.29 11.78
N PHE A 105 -0.68 10.29 10.95
CA PHE A 105 -0.34 11.69 11.15
C PHE A 105 1.18 11.98 11.25
N PHE A 106 2.01 11.20 10.55
CA PHE A 106 3.44 11.45 10.43
C PHE A 106 3.95 11.21 9.00
N THR A 107 5.16 11.69 8.70
CA THR A 107 5.88 11.40 7.45
C THR A 107 7.10 10.54 7.78
N CYS A 108 7.22 9.37 7.15
CA CYS A 108 8.33 8.46 7.42
C CYS A 108 9.64 8.99 6.85
N THR A 109 10.69 8.98 7.68
CA THR A 109 12.06 9.40 7.35
C THR A 109 13.05 8.23 7.51
N CYS A 110 12.59 6.98 7.39
CA CYS A 110 13.50 5.83 7.44
C CYS A 110 14.48 5.85 6.24
N PRO A 111 15.60 5.09 6.28
CA PRO A 111 16.60 5.10 5.23
C PRO A 111 16.04 4.87 3.82
N ARG A 112 15.00 4.05 3.68
CA ARG A 112 14.35 3.79 2.39
C ARG A 112 13.45 4.93 1.90
N CYS A 113 12.89 5.74 2.81
CA CYS A 113 12.13 6.93 2.43
C CYS A 113 13.02 8.14 2.12
N ILE A 114 14.28 8.13 2.59
CA ILE A 114 15.26 9.19 2.30
C ILE A 114 16.07 8.88 1.03
N LYS A 115 16.29 7.60 0.71
CA LYS A 115 17.09 7.17 -0.44
C LYS A 115 16.34 7.33 -1.77
N ASP A 116 17.13 7.51 -2.84
CA ASP A 116 16.68 7.80 -4.21
C ASP A 116 15.74 6.77 -4.86
N SER A 117 15.11 7.27 -5.92
CA SER A 117 14.00 6.74 -6.72
C SER A 117 14.24 5.45 -7.52
N GLU A 118 15.41 4.80 -7.44
CA GLU A 118 15.68 3.60 -8.24
C GLU A 118 14.76 2.42 -7.88
N GLU A 119 14.58 2.14 -6.58
CA GLU A 119 13.63 1.11 -6.13
C GLU A 119 12.20 1.45 -6.56
N ASP A 120 11.82 2.72 -6.43
CA ASP A 120 10.49 3.19 -6.85
C ASP A 120 10.32 3.03 -8.37
N ALA A 121 11.36 3.29 -9.17
CA ALA A 121 11.33 3.11 -10.62
C ALA A 121 11.24 1.64 -11.03
N LEU A 122 11.86 0.73 -10.27
CA LEU A 122 11.71 -0.70 -10.46
C LEU A 122 10.30 -1.19 -10.11
N LEU A 123 9.72 -0.66 -9.03
CA LEU A 123 8.34 -0.98 -8.60
C LEU A 123 7.31 -0.44 -9.59
N GLU A 124 7.44 0.82 -10.02
CA GLU A 124 6.66 1.38 -11.13
C GLU A 124 6.88 0.56 -12.39
N GLY A 125 8.12 0.13 -12.64
CA GLY A 125 8.45 -0.89 -13.62
C GLY A 125 8.19 -0.45 -15.05
N TYR A 126 8.56 0.77 -15.44
CA TYR A 126 8.36 1.24 -16.82
C TYR A 126 9.19 0.42 -17.83
N ARG A 127 8.57 0.08 -18.97
CA ARG A 127 9.19 -0.71 -20.04
C ARG A 127 10.05 0.17 -20.95
N CYS A 128 11.17 -0.38 -21.40
CA CYS A 128 11.95 0.18 -22.50
C CYS A 128 11.08 0.48 -23.74
N LYS A 129 11.42 1.56 -24.46
CA LYS A 129 10.77 1.94 -25.73
C LYS A 129 11.04 0.94 -26.85
N ASP A 130 12.18 0.26 -26.83
CA ASP A 130 12.46 -0.84 -27.76
C ASP A 130 11.71 -2.10 -27.31
N GLN A 131 10.78 -2.58 -28.14
CA GLN A 131 9.98 -3.76 -27.85
C GLN A 131 10.82 -5.05 -27.75
N LYS A 132 12.02 -5.07 -28.36
CA LYS A 132 12.96 -6.19 -28.28
C LYS A 132 13.80 -6.18 -27.01
N CYS A 133 13.74 -5.09 -26.24
CA CYS A 133 14.44 -4.93 -24.99
C CYS A 133 13.50 -5.21 -23.81
N ASP A 134 13.97 -6.00 -22.85
CA ASP A 134 13.33 -6.36 -21.58
C ASP A 134 13.99 -5.62 -20.40
N GLY A 135 14.44 -4.39 -20.65
CA GLY A 135 15.06 -3.53 -19.65
C GLY A 135 14.06 -2.60 -18.97
N PHE A 136 14.31 -2.31 -17.70
CA PHE A 136 13.59 -1.28 -16.95
C PHE A 136 14.12 0.12 -17.30
N LEU A 137 13.20 1.08 -17.31
CA LEU A 137 13.50 2.50 -17.41
C LEU A 137 13.71 3.07 -16.00
N LEU A 138 14.92 3.55 -15.73
CA LEU A 138 15.30 4.18 -14.45
C LEU A 138 15.45 5.69 -14.63
N PRO A 139 15.12 6.51 -13.62
CA PRO A 139 15.26 7.96 -13.70
C PRO A 139 16.73 8.36 -13.90
N ASP A 140 16.98 9.26 -14.86
CA ASP A 140 18.31 9.82 -15.09
C ASP A 140 18.50 11.05 -14.18
N SER A 141 19.37 10.95 -13.16
CA SER A 141 19.58 11.95 -12.11
C SER A 141 20.01 13.35 -12.59
N GLY A 142 20.20 13.56 -13.90
CA GLY A 142 20.49 14.86 -14.50
C GLY A 142 19.51 15.33 -15.58
N LYS A 143 18.46 14.56 -15.91
CA LYS A 143 17.54 14.87 -17.02
C LYS A 143 16.08 14.60 -16.63
N LYS A 144 15.14 15.31 -17.27
CA LYS A 144 13.70 14.99 -17.21
C LYS A 144 13.36 13.79 -18.08
N ALA A 145 14.05 12.68 -17.88
CA ALA A 145 13.94 11.48 -18.69
C ALA A 145 14.24 10.22 -17.87
N TYR A 146 13.72 9.10 -18.35
CA TYR A 146 14.08 7.77 -17.89
C TYR A 146 14.97 7.09 -18.91
N THR A 147 16.01 6.39 -18.47
CA THR A 147 16.97 5.70 -19.33
C THR A 147 16.92 4.20 -19.07
N CYS A 148 16.94 3.42 -20.15
CA CYS A 148 16.92 1.97 -20.05
C CYS A 148 18.23 1.43 -19.49
N GLN A 149 18.17 0.61 -18.45
CA GLN A 149 19.34 0.01 -17.81
C GLN A 149 20.12 -1.00 -18.70
N LYS A 150 19.55 -1.43 -19.85
CA LYS A 150 20.16 -2.41 -20.76
C LYS A 150 20.68 -1.80 -22.07
N CYS A 151 19.82 -1.04 -22.76
CA CYS A 151 20.13 -0.49 -24.10
C CYS A 151 20.33 1.02 -24.12
N SER A 152 20.24 1.69 -22.97
CA SER A 152 20.42 3.14 -22.81
C SER A 152 19.45 4.02 -23.61
N ILE A 153 18.40 3.45 -24.21
CA ILE A 153 17.32 4.22 -24.83
C ILE A 153 16.57 5.00 -23.76
N SER A 154 16.37 6.30 -23.99
CA SER A 154 15.66 7.19 -23.08
C SER A 154 14.20 7.43 -23.50
N ARG A 155 13.37 7.73 -22.50
CA ARG A 155 11.97 8.13 -22.63
C ARG A 155 11.73 9.39 -21.83
N ASP A 156 11.00 10.35 -22.39
CA ASP A 156 10.76 11.62 -21.73
C ASP A 156 9.83 11.45 -20.51
N GLU A 157 10.12 12.16 -19.43
CA GLU A 157 9.35 12.09 -18.19
C GLU A 157 7.90 12.56 -18.40
N GLU A 158 7.66 13.53 -19.28
CA GLU A 158 6.31 14.00 -19.62
C GLU A 158 5.47 12.93 -20.32
N GLU A 159 6.09 12.11 -21.18
CA GLU A 159 5.42 10.98 -21.83
C GLU A 159 4.95 9.97 -20.79
N VAL A 160 5.83 9.63 -19.83
CA VAL A 160 5.53 8.72 -18.72
C VAL A 160 4.41 9.27 -17.84
N LYS A 161 4.48 10.55 -17.46
CA LYS A 161 3.45 11.23 -16.65
C LYS A 161 2.09 11.26 -17.32
N LYS A 162 2.06 11.51 -18.64
CA LYS A 162 0.82 11.52 -19.42
C LYS A 162 0.13 10.15 -19.38
N VAL A 163 0.88 9.08 -19.60
CA VAL A 163 0.36 7.71 -19.57
C VAL A 163 -0.13 7.36 -18.18
N SER A 164 0.65 7.65 -17.13
CA SER A 164 0.25 7.42 -15.75
C SER A 164 -1.05 8.17 -15.39
N SER A 165 -1.20 9.42 -15.85
CA SER A 165 -2.41 10.21 -15.63
C SER A 165 -3.62 9.65 -16.38
N GLU A 166 -3.44 9.15 -17.61
CA GLU A 166 -4.50 8.50 -18.38
C GLU A 166 -4.98 7.21 -17.70
N ILE A 167 -4.04 6.37 -17.22
CA ILE A 167 -4.35 5.16 -16.46
C ILE A 167 -5.13 5.50 -15.19
N LEU A 168 -4.72 6.55 -14.46
CA LEU A 168 -5.41 6.98 -13.25
C LEU A 168 -6.86 7.38 -13.53
N LEU A 169 -7.10 8.18 -14.56
CA LEU A 169 -8.46 8.58 -14.98
C LEU A 169 -9.33 7.38 -15.36
N LEU A 170 -8.77 6.42 -16.09
CA LEU A 170 -9.47 5.18 -16.44
C LEU A 170 -9.77 4.33 -15.20
N SER A 171 -8.83 4.25 -14.26
CA SER A 171 -8.99 3.51 -13.01
C SER A 171 -10.08 4.11 -12.12
N ASP A 172 -10.14 5.43 -12.01
CA ASP A 172 -11.20 6.14 -11.28
C ASP A 172 -12.58 5.85 -11.91
N LYS A 173 -12.65 5.90 -13.25
CA LYS A 173 -13.86 5.55 -14.01
C LYS A 173 -14.27 4.10 -13.74
N ALA A 174 -13.34 3.15 -13.81
CA ALA A 174 -13.61 1.74 -13.54
C ALA A 174 -14.11 1.51 -12.10
N SER A 175 -13.51 2.19 -11.12
CA SER A 175 -13.89 2.12 -9.71
C SER A 175 -15.31 2.63 -9.46
N SER A 176 -15.73 3.69 -10.18
CA SER A 176 -17.11 4.17 -10.14
C SER A 176 -18.13 3.16 -10.69
N PHE A 177 -17.78 2.42 -11.75
CA PHE A 177 -18.64 1.35 -12.28
C PHE A 177 -18.76 0.19 -11.29
N LEU A 178 -17.66 -0.22 -10.65
CA LEU A 178 -17.68 -1.25 -9.62
C LEU A 178 -18.57 -0.86 -8.44
N SER A 179 -18.46 0.39 -7.98
CA SER A 179 -19.28 0.93 -6.89
C SER A 179 -20.77 0.96 -7.24
N SER A 180 -21.07 1.06 -8.54
CA SER A 180 -22.44 1.04 -9.08
C SER A 180 -22.94 -0.39 -9.42
N GLY A 181 -22.13 -1.42 -9.17
CA GLY A 181 -22.45 -2.82 -9.48
C GLY A 181 -22.33 -3.19 -10.97
N ASN A 182 -21.75 -2.31 -11.79
CA ASN A 182 -21.65 -2.52 -13.24
C ASN A 182 -20.32 -3.18 -13.63
N ASN A 183 -20.22 -4.48 -13.36
CA ASN A 183 -18.98 -5.26 -13.52
C ASN A 183 -18.55 -5.42 -14.99
N SER A 184 -19.50 -5.51 -15.93
CA SER A 184 -19.20 -5.63 -17.36
C SER A 184 -18.42 -4.41 -17.86
N GLU A 185 -18.94 -3.22 -17.54
CA GLU A 185 -18.36 -1.95 -17.96
C GLU A 185 -17.03 -1.71 -17.25
N ALA A 186 -16.95 -1.99 -15.94
CA ALA A 186 -15.69 -1.96 -15.21
C ALA A 186 -14.63 -2.86 -15.86
N GLY A 187 -14.99 -4.11 -16.19
CA GLY A 187 -14.10 -5.06 -16.85
C GLY A 187 -13.64 -4.58 -18.23
N SER A 188 -14.51 -3.93 -19.00
CA SER A 188 -14.13 -3.34 -20.29
C SER A 188 -13.10 -2.21 -20.15
N VAL A 189 -13.23 -1.39 -19.10
CA VAL A 189 -12.28 -0.31 -18.80
C VAL A 189 -10.96 -0.90 -18.34
N TYR A 190 -10.96 -1.87 -17.42
CA TYR A 190 -9.73 -2.53 -16.97
C TYR A 190 -8.99 -3.28 -18.10
N LYS A 191 -9.70 -3.85 -19.08
CA LYS A 191 -9.06 -4.41 -20.29
C LYS A 191 -8.35 -3.33 -21.11
N THR A 192 -8.93 -2.14 -21.20
CA THR A 192 -8.30 -1.00 -21.88
C THR A 192 -7.05 -0.54 -21.13
N ILE A 193 -7.13 -0.48 -19.79
CA ILE A 193 -5.99 -0.18 -18.92
C ILE A 193 -4.87 -1.21 -19.14
N GLU A 194 -5.19 -2.51 -19.12
CA GLU A 194 -4.19 -3.58 -19.32
C GLU A 194 -3.45 -3.43 -20.67
N GLN A 195 -4.18 -3.13 -21.76
CA GLN A 195 -3.57 -2.91 -23.08
C GLN A 195 -2.64 -1.71 -23.12
N LEU A 196 -2.97 -0.64 -22.38
CA LEU A 196 -2.11 0.52 -22.24
C LEU A 196 -0.88 0.18 -21.39
N GLU A 197 -1.07 -0.50 -20.26
CA GLU A 197 0.01 -0.93 -19.38
C GLU A 197 1.01 -1.83 -20.11
N GLN A 198 0.57 -2.82 -20.88
CA GLN A 198 1.47 -3.72 -21.64
C GLN A 198 2.40 -2.98 -22.64
N LYS A 199 2.02 -1.78 -23.08
CA LYS A 199 2.83 -0.93 -23.97
C LYS A 199 3.84 -0.07 -23.22
N HIS A 200 3.56 0.28 -21.97
CA HIS A 200 4.33 1.30 -21.22
C HIS A 200 5.05 0.76 -19.98
N TYR A 201 4.60 -0.39 -19.48
CA TYR A 201 5.07 -1.03 -18.27
C TYR A 201 5.66 -2.40 -18.58
N HIS A 202 6.67 -2.77 -17.81
CA HIS A 202 7.36 -4.05 -17.87
C HIS A 202 6.39 -5.15 -17.44
N SER A 203 6.60 -6.37 -17.93
CA SER A 203 5.77 -7.53 -17.56
C SER A 203 5.79 -7.87 -16.06
N PHE A 204 6.71 -7.27 -15.31
CA PHE A 204 6.90 -7.47 -13.87
C PHE A 204 6.51 -6.22 -13.06
N SER A 205 5.92 -5.19 -13.67
CA SER A 205 5.45 -4.04 -12.91
C SER A 205 4.31 -4.44 -11.97
N THR A 206 4.30 -3.88 -10.76
CA THR A 206 3.22 -4.13 -9.80
C THR A 206 1.89 -3.59 -10.32
N THR A 207 1.93 -2.50 -11.09
CA THR A 207 0.78 -1.88 -11.75
C THR A 207 0.05 -2.86 -12.66
N LEU A 208 0.76 -3.52 -13.58
CA LEU A 208 0.15 -4.50 -14.50
C LEU A 208 -0.37 -5.74 -13.77
N LEU A 209 0.37 -6.21 -12.76
CA LEU A 209 -0.05 -7.35 -11.94
C LEU A 209 -1.37 -7.06 -11.21
N HIS A 210 -1.51 -5.86 -10.63
CA HIS A 210 -2.72 -5.46 -9.92
C HIS A 210 -3.94 -5.31 -10.85
N THR A 211 -3.75 -4.75 -12.04
CA THR A 211 -4.82 -4.67 -13.05
C THR A 211 -5.31 -6.06 -13.46
N ARG A 212 -4.40 -7.01 -13.66
CA ARG A 212 -4.74 -8.41 -13.99
C ARG A 212 -5.45 -9.13 -12.85
N GLU A 213 -4.99 -8.94 -11.61
CA GLU A 213 -5.67 -9.47 -10.42
C GLU A 213 -7.10 -8.93 -10.32
N THR A 214 -7.28 -7.63 -10.57
CA THR A 214 -8.59 -6.98 -10.57
C THR A 214 -9.50 -7.54 -11.67
N LEU A 215 -8.98 -7.72 -12.89
CA LEU A 215 -9.72 -8.35 -13.99
C LEU A 215 -10.19 -9.77 -13.63
N LEU A 216 -9.36 -10.56 -12.95
CA LEU A 216 -9.76 -11.89 -12.48
C LEU A 216 -10.95 -11.79 -11.52
N LYS A 217 -10.93 -10.88 -10.55
CA LYS A 217 -12.03 -10.66 -9.58
C LYS A 217 -13.32 -10.12 -10.21
N VAL A 218 -13.22 -9.44 -11.36
CA VAL A 218 -14.39 -8.89 -12.06
C VAL A 218 -15.12 -9.96 -12.87
N TYR A 219 -14.38 -10.93 -13.42
CA TYR A 219 -14.94 -11.96 -14.32
C TYR A 219 -15.17 -13.32 -13.64
N PHE A 220 -14.52 -13.59 -12.51
CA PHE A 220 -14.63 -14.83 -11.73
C PHE A 220 -15.04 -14.53 -10.29
#